data_AF-A0AAW9L022-F1
#
_entry.id   AF-A0AAW9L022-F1
#
_cell.length_a   1.000
_cell.length_b   1.000
_cell.length_c   1.000
_cell.angle_alpha   90.00
_cell.angle_beta   90.00
_cell.angle_gamma   90.00
#
_symmetry.space_group_name_H-M   'P 1'
#
loop_
_entity.id
_entity.type
_entity.pdbx_description
1 polymer ?
#
loop_
_entity_poly.entity_id
_entity_poly.type
_entity_poly.pdbx_seq_one_letter_code
_entity_poly.pdbx_strand_id
1 'polypeptide(L)'
;MDLRDSIEWISHHEKELCLFNIDPCDAIQEGVETYFRTQNVRITVKQTASGSPEDVAVLSDELAMLAVVDVSPLRRLLEEGASGRGELGIADER
;
A
#
# COMPACT_ATOMS: atom_id res chain seq x y z
N MET A 1 -22.52 18.69 0.55
CA MET A 1 -21.80 17.42 0.39
C MET A 1 -22.74 16.34 0.86
N ASP A 2 -23.28 15.58 -0.09
CA ASP A 2 -24.11 14.41 0.23
C ASP A 2 -23.22 13.14 0.32
N LEU A 3 -23.83 12.00 0.65
CA LEU A 3 -23.10 10.74 0.78
C LEU A 3 -22.47 10.30 -0.55
N ARG A 4 -23.09 10.63 -1.69
CA ARG A 4 -22.55 10.29 -3.01
C ARG A 4 -21.33 11.14 -3.31
N ASP A 5 -21.39 12.46 -3.09
CA ASP A 5 -20.24 13.36 -3.24
C ASP A 5 -19.09 12.90 -2.35
N SER A 6 -19.40 12.41 -1.14
CA SER A 6 -18.40 11.93 -0.19
C SER A 6 -17.74 10.63 -0.65
N ILE A 7 -18.53 9.67 -1.15
CA ILE A 7 -18.01 8.41 -1.70
C ILE A 7 -17.15 8.69 -2.94
N GLU A 8 -17.62 9.55 -3.84
CA GLU A 8 -16.88 9.93 -5.05
C GLU A 8 -15.56 10.61 -4.69
N TRP A 9 -15.59 11.56 -3.74
CA TRP A 9 -14.39 12.21 -3.24
C TRP A 9 -13.40 11.22 -2.63
N ILE A 10 -13.84 10.28 -1.80
CA ILE A 10 -12.97 9.25 -1.19
C ILE A 10 -12.36 8.36 -2.28
N SER A 11 -13.14 7.92 -3.25
CA SER A 11 -12.64 7.10 -4.37
C SER A 11 -11.56 7.81 -5.17
N HIS A 12 -11.72 9.11 -5.44
CA HIS A 12 -10.69 9.90 -6.14
C HIS A 12 -9.41 10.12 -5.33
N HIS A 13 -9.45 9.89 -4.02
CA HIS A 13 -8.29 9.98 -3.14
C HIS A 13 -7.76 8.59 -2.75
N GLU A 14 -8.15 7.52 -3.46
CA GLU A 14 -7.53 6.20 -3.34
C GLU A 14 -6.07 6.29 -3.79
N LYS A 15 -5.16 5.78 -2.95
CA LYS A 15 -3.73 5.68 -3.29
C LYS A 15 -3.46 4.32 -3.91
N GLU A 16 -2.55 4.24 -4.86
CA GLU A 16 -2.04 2.97 -5.38
C GLU A 16 -0.64 2.71 -4.81
N LEU A 17 -0.43 1.54 -4.20
CA LEU A 17 0.89 1.00 -3.89
C LEU A 17 1.20 -0.11 -4.89
N CYS A 18 2.08 0.18 -5.84
CA CYS A 18 2.48 -0.73 -6.91
C CYS A 18 3.81 -1.40 -6.57
N LEU A 19 3.79 -2.73 -6.47
CA LEU A 19 4.92 -3.58 -6.17
C LEU A 19 5.55 -4.06 -7.49
N PHE A 20 6.82 -3.75 -7.73
CA PHE A 20 7.54 -4.07 -8.96
C PHE A 20 8.50 -5.25 -8.80
N ASN A 21 8.47 -6.16 -9.78
CA ASN A 21 9.41 -7.27 -9.92
C ASN A 21 9.55 -8.14 -8.65
N ILE A 22 8.43 -8.33 -7.95
CA ILE A 22 8.35 -9.17 -6.77
C ILE A 22 8.34 -10.64 -7.19
N ASP A 23 8.93 -11.52 -6.39
CA ASP A 23 8.78 -12.96 -6.58
C ASP A 23 7.29 -13.35 -6.44
N PRO A 24 6.68 -13.99 -7.46
CA PRO A 24 5.27 -14.42 -7.40
C PRO A 24 4.99 -15.47 -6.32
N CYS A 25 6.01 -16.15 -5.79
CA CYS A 25 5.88 -17.05 -4.65
C CYS A 25 5.94 -16.32 -3.29
N ASP A 26 6.21 -15.01 -3.29
CA ASP A 26 6.32 -14.22 -2.06
C ASP A 26 4.94 -13.82 -1.52
N ALA A 27 4.72 -14.05 -0.23
CA ALA A 27 3.50 -13.68 0.48
C ALA A 27 3.40 -12.16 0.80
N ILE A 28 4.40 -11.36 0.42
CA ILE A 28 4.42 -9.92 0.66
C ILE A 28 3.20 -9.21 0.07
N GLN A 29 2.71 -9.62 -1.10
CA GLN A 29 1.50 -9.04 -1.69
C GLN A 29 0.30 -9.24 -0.75
N GLU A 30 0.03 -10.50 -0.35
CA GLU A 30 -1.09 -10.84 0.53
C GLU A 30 -0.97 -10.15 1.89
N GLY A 31 0.25 -10.08 2.44
CA GLY A 31 0.53 -9.40 3.70
C GLY A 31 0.23 -7.90 3.63
N VAL A 32 0.70 -7.22 2.58
CA VAL A 32 0.47 -5.79 2.35
C VAL A 32 -1.03 -5.53 2.07
N GLU A 33 -1.69 -6.34 1.24
CA GLU A 33 -3.13 -6.25 1.01
C GLU A 33 -3.93 -6.37 2.31
N THR A 34 -3.55 -7.31 3.18
CA THR A 34 -4.19 -7.50 4.48
C THR A 34 -3.95 -6.31 5.41
N TYR A 35 -2.72 -5.81 5.46
CA TYR A 35 -2.33 -4.69 6.31
C TYR A 35 -3.04 -3.39 5.93
N PHE A 36 -3.12 -3.10 4.63
CA PHE A 36 -3.73 -1.89 4.10
C PHE A 36 -5.24 -2.01 3.85
N ARG A 37 -5.87 -3.15 4.14
CA ARG A 37 -7.29 -3.43 3.84
C ARG A 37 -8.28 -2.38 4.37
N THR A 38 -7.98 -1.75 5.51
CA THR A 38 -8.85 -0.72 6.13
C THR A 38 -8.46 0.70 5.72
N GLN A 39 -7.43 0.83 4.91
CA GLN A 39 -6.89 2.09 4.43
C GLN A 39 -7.30 2.24 2.96
N ASN A 40 -7.47 3.47 2.49
CA ASN A 40 -7.89 3.74 1.12
C ASN A 40 -6.71 3.58 0.13
N VAL A 41 -6.13 2.37 0.11
CA VAL A 41 -4.92 2.03 -0.64
C VAL A 41 -5.17 0.75 -1.44
N ARG A 42 -5.04 0.85 -2.76
CA ARG A 42 -5.08 -0.27 -3.70
C ARG A 42 -3.69 -0.83 -3.90
N ILE A 43 -3.54 -2.15 -3.73
CA ILE A 43 -2.28 -2.85 -3.98
C ILE A 43 -2.29 -3.43 -5.39
N THR A 44 -1.19 -3.24 -6.12
CA THR A 44 -1.01 -3.86 -7.44
C THR A 44 0.39 -4.44 -7.57
N VAL A 45 0.55 -5.45 -8.42
CA VAL A 45 1.86 -6.04 -8.74
C VAL A 45 2.12 -5.89 -10.23
N LYS A 46 3.31 -5.41 -10.59
CA LYS A 46 3.75 -5.26 -11.98
C LYS A 46 5.13 -5.87 -12.17
N GLN A 47 5.33 -6.46 -13.34
CA GLN A 47 6.64 -6.91 -13.80
C GLN A 47 7.11 -5.94 -14.88
N THR A 48 8.34 -5.45 -14.72
CA THR A 48 9.00 -4.63 -15.75
C THR A 48 9.64 -5.55 -16.79
N ALA A 49 9.77 -5.09 -18.03
CA ALA A 49 10.38 -5.89 -19.09
C ALA A 49 11.85 -6.28 -18.81
N SER A 50 12.56 -5.46 -18.03
CA SER A 50 13.94 -5.69 -17.60
C SER A 50 14.07 -6.56 -16.35
N GLY A 51 12.98 -6.81 -15.63
CA GLY A 51 13.06 -7.38 -14.28
C GLY A 51 13.72 -6.44 -13.25
N SER A 52 13.94 -5.17 -13.60
CA SER A 52 14.59 -4.19 -12.74
C SER A 52 13.85 -2.86 -12.76
N PRO A 53 13.76 -2.14 -11.63
CA PRO A 53 14.38 -2.45 -10.33
C PRO A 53 13.65 -3.57 -9.57
N GLU A 54 14.39 -4.48 -8.95
CA GLU A 54 13.85 -5.56 -8.12
C GLU A 54 13.40 -5.02 -6.75
N ASP A 55 12.38 -5.64 -6.17
CA ASP A 55 11.93 -5.36 -4.79
C ASP A 55 11.66 -3.86 -4.52
N VAL A 56 11.04 -3.17 -5.47
CA VAL A 56 10.63 -1.76 -5.31
C VAL A 56 9.13 -1.63 -5.21
N ALA A 57 8.67 -0.80 -4.28
CA ALA A 57 7.29 -0.36 -4.18
C ALA A 57 7.17 1.14 -4.50
N VAL A 58 6.17 1.49 -5.30
CA VAL A 58 5.86 2.86 -5.67
C VAL A 58 4.48 3.21 -5.13
N LEU A 59 4.41 4.25 -4.30
CA LEU A 59 3.16 4.83 -3.85
C LEU A 59 2.82 6.02 -4.75
N SER A 60 1.60 6.03 -5.28
CA SER A 60 1.07 7.11 -6.11
C SER A 60 -0.39 7.40 -5.76
N ASP A 61 -0.87 8.57 -6.15
CA ASP A 61 -2.30 8.86 -6.29
C ASP A 61 -2.63 9.20 -7.76
N GLU A 62 -3.85 9.66 -8.02
CA GLU A 62 -4.28 10.03 -9.38
C GLU A 62 -3.44 11.16 -10.01
N LEU A 63 -2.78 11.99 -9.20
CA LEU A 63 -2.09 13.19 -9.65
C LEU A 63 -0.57 13.02 -9.72
N ALA A 64 0.01 12.22 -8.83
CA ALA A 64 1.46 12.14 -8.72
C ALA A 64 1.97 10.84 -8.08
N MET A 65 3.26 10.59 -8.34
CA MET A 65 4.07 9.70 -7.52
C MET A 65 4.36 10.37 -6.18
N LEU A 66 4.01 9.70 -5.09
CA LEU A 66 4.16 10.20 -3.73
C LEU A 66 5.45 9.69 -3.09
N ALA A 67 5.79 8.42 -3.30
CA ALA A 67 7.00 7.82 -2.75
C ALA A 67 7.47 6.63 -3.58
N VAL A 68 8.78 6.38 -3.52
CA VAL A 68 9.41 5.14 -3.99
C VAL A 68 10.20 4.58 -2.82
N VAL A 69 9.92 3.34 -2.45
CA VAL A 69 10.55 2.65 -1.33
C VAL A 69 11.00 1.26 -1.77
N ASP A 70 12.06 0.78 -1.15
CA ASP A 70 12.39 -0.64 -1.19
C ASP A 70 11.28 -1.44 -0.49
N VAL A 71 11.11 -2.72 -0.85
CA VAL A 71 10.11 -3.60 -0.22
C VAL A 71 10.50 -3.99 1.21
N SER A 72 11.77 -3.91 1.60
CA SER A 72 12.25 -4.25 2.94
C SER A 72 11.56 -3.46 4.07
N PRO A 73 11.35 -2.14 3.98
CA PRO A 73 10.49 -1.39 4.90
C PRO A 73 9.06 -1.95 5.03
N LEU A 74 8.44 -2.39 3.93
CA LEU A 74 7.11 -2.99 3.97
C LEU A 74 7.13 -4.34 4.70
N ARG A 75 8.16 -5.16 4.48
CA ARG A 75 8.35 -6.43 5.21
C ARG A 75 8.48 -6.19 6.70
N ARG A 76 9.32 -5.24 7.11
CA ARG A 76 9.47 -4.85 8.52
C ARG A 76 8.13 -4.39 9.12
N LEU A 77 7.36 -3.59 8.37
CA LEU A 77 6.05 -3.13 8.80
C LEU A 77 5.09 -4.31 9.07
N LEU A 78 5.11 -5.34 8.22
CA LEU A 78 4.30 -6.54 8.41
C LEU A 78 4.75 -7.37 9.61
N GLU A 79 6.05 -7.48 9.85
CA GLU A 79 6.62 -8.19 11.02
C GLU A 79 6.24 -7.48 12.33
N GLU A 80 6.32 -6.14 12.35
CA GLU A 80 5.94 -5.31 13.49
C GLU A 80 4.42 -5.30 13.72
N GLY A 81 3.63 -5.19 12.65
CA GLY A 81 2.17 -5.25 12.70
C GLY A 81 1.63 -6.61 13.12
N ALA A 82 2.30 -7.71 12.75
CA ALA A 82 1.97 -9.05 13.24
C ALA A 82 2.26 -9.20 14.75
N SER A 83 3.22 -8.44 15.28
CA SER A 83 3.56 -8.40 16.71
C SER A 83 2.62 -7.48 17.51
N GLY A 84 1.99 -6.51 16.84
CA GLY A 84 1.02 -5.57 17.41
C GLY A 84 -0.41 -5.92 17.03
N ARG A 85 -0.98 -6.99 17.61
CA ARG A 85 -2.39 -7.33 17.44
C ARG A 85 -3.28 -6.25 18.07
N GLY A 86 -3.59 -5.19 17.33
CA GLY A 86 -4.86 -4.46 17.49
C GLY A 86 -4.88 -2.94 17.63
N GLU A 87 -3.80 -2.16 17.48
CA GLU A 87 -3.87 -0.71 17.74
C GLU A 87 -3.05 0.15 16.77
N LEU A 88 -3.33 0.14 15.47
CA LEU A 88 -2.84 1.20 14.58
C LEU A 88 -3.95 1.63 13.62
N GLY A 89 -4.87 2.41 14.17
CA GLY A 89 -5.83 3.21 13.44
C GLY A 89 -6.05 4.51 14.20
N ILE A 90 -5.22 5.51 13.92
CA ILE A 90 -5.30 6.91 14.39
C ILE A 90 -5.18 7.09 15.92
N ALA A 91 -4.01 7.54 16.39
CA ALA A 91 -3.93 8.20 17.69
C ALA A 91 -4.49 9.63 17.51
N ASP A 92 -5.71 9.85 18.00
CA ASP A 92 -6.29 11.19 18.18
C ASP A 92 -5.46 11.91 19.27
N GLU A 93 -4.67 12.90 18.88
CA GLU A 93 -3.95 13.78 19.80
C GLU A 93 -4.97 14.76 20.42
N ARG A 94 -5.25 14.61 21.72
CA ARG A 94 -6.08 15.52 22.52
C ARG A 94 -5.31 16.73 23.04
#